data_AF-A0A2R3J4W2-F1
#
_entry.id   AF-A0A2R3J4W2-F1
#
_cell.length_a   1.000
_cell.length_b   1.000
_cell.length_c   1.000
_cell.angle_alpha   90.00
_cell.angle_beta   90.00
_cell.angle_gamma   90.00
#
_symmetry.space_group_name_H-M   'P 1'
#
loop_
_entity.id
_entity.type
_entity.pdbx_description
1 polymer ?
#
loop_
_entity_poly.entity_id
_entity_poly.type
_entity_poly.pdbx_seq_one_letter_code
_entity_poly.pdbx_strand_id
1 'polypeptide(L)'
;MFIVPFDGQAHELDIRDSHRYHAAFVDPATKREICRDGEYKTGLVLKLRSLPIEGTEQPIEVLGMVSALSAINDGAKLKCGTNQEVKLTNTALSDTVRLQPNKTKPMVIDGKWTVLLKMQH
;
A
#
# COMPACT_ATOMS: atom_id res chain seq x y z
N MET A 1 -9.80 12.70 -1.46
CA MET A 1 -9.35 13.64 -0.40
C MET A 1 -9.20 12.81 0.86
N PHE A 2 -8.01 12.81 1.48
CA PHE A 2 -7.78 12.10 2.73
C PHE A 2 -7.74 13.11 3.88
N ILE A 3 -8.44 12.79 4.96
CA ILE A 3 -8.58 13.67 6.11
C ILE A 3 -7.69 13.11 7.21
N VAL A 4 -6.84 13.97 7.78
CA VAL A 4 -5.96 13.59 8.90
C VAL A 4 -6.47 14.29 10.17
N PRO A 5 -6.93 13.54 11.18
CA PRO A 5 -7.28 14.06 12.49
C PRO A 5 -6.07 14.59 13.27
N PHE A 6 -6.32 15.50 14.22
CA PHE A 6 -5.32 16.03 15.16
C PHE A 6 -5.21 15.16 16.44
N ASP A 7 -5.07 13.85 16.30
CA ASP A 7 -5.06 12.90 17.43
C ASP A 7 -3.71 12.23 17.67
N GLY A 8 -2.72 12.50 16.81
CA GLY A 8 -1.40 11.85 16.87
C GLY A 8 -1.42 10.38 16.48
N GLN A 9 -2.56 9.84 16.06
CA GLN A 9 -2.69 8.46 15.61
C GLN A 9 -2.31 8.34 14.15
N ALA A 10 -1.88 7.14 13.76
CA ALA A 10 -1.62 6.82 12.36
C ALA A 10 -2.93 6.39 11.69
N HIS A 11 -3.31 7.10 10.63
CA HIS A 11 -4.49 6.82 9.82
C HIS A 11 -4.07 6.24 8.48
N GLU A 12 -4.66 5.12 8.09
CA GLU A 12 -4.30 4.39 6.88
C GLU A 12 -5.29 4.67 5.73
N LEU A 13 -4.75 4.87 4.53
CA LEU A 13 -5.47 4.82 3.26
C LEU A 13 -4.90 3.70 2.42
N ASP A 14 -5.66 2.62 2.23
CA ASP A 14 -5.32 1.55 1.30
C ASP A 14 -6.24 1.64 0.08
N ILE A 15 -5.69 2.04 -1.06
CA ILE A 15 -6.39 2.07 -2.36
C ILE A 15 -5.77 1.08 -3.33
N ARG A 16 -5.17 0.01 -2.81
CA ARG A 16 -4.63 -1.07 -3.65
C ARG A 16 -5.75 -1.96 -4.16
N ASP A 17 -5.66 -2.30 -5.43
CA ASP A 17 -6.50 -3.29 -6.09
C ASP A 17 -6.03 -4.70 -5.75
N SER A 18 -6.99 -5.58 -5.45
CA SER A 18 -6.78 -7.00 -5.21
C SER A 18 -6.84 -7.79 -6.52
N HIS A 19 -5.85 -8.66 -6.73
CA HIS A 19 -5.71 -9.52 -7.90
C HIS A 19 -5.52 -10.96 -7.46
N ARG A 20 -5.98 -11.90 -8.28
CA ARG A 20 -5.84 -13.33 -8.01
C ARG A 20 -4.68 -13.95 -8.77
N TYR A 21 -4.04 -14.95 -8.18
CA TYR A 21 -3.06 -15.81 -8.85
C TYR A 21 -3.25 -17.26 -8.40
N HIS A 22 -2.86 -18.20 -9.24
CA HIS A 22 -2.94 -19.61 -8.90
C HIS A 22 -1.72 -20.05 -8.08
N ALA A 23 -1.93 -20.56 -6.87
CA ALA A 23 -0.87 -21.11 -6.04
C ALA A 23 -0.96 -22.64 -6.03
N ALA A 24 0.14 -23.31 -6.36
CA ALA A 24 0.26 -24.76 -6.33
C ALA A 24 1.53 -25.17 -5.58
N PHE A 25 1.41 -25.93 -4.50
CA PHE A 25 2.56 -26.35 -3.69
C PHE A 25 2.30 -27.69 -3.00
N VAL A 26 3.37 -28.34 -2.55
CA VAL A 26 3.31 -29.57 -1.75
C VAL A 26 3.39 -29.19 -0.28
N ASP A 27 2.40 -29.59 0.50
CA ASP A 27 2.43 -29.43 1.95
C ASP A 27 3.57 -30.27 2.55
N PRO A 28 4.56 -29.65 3.23
CA PRO A 28 5.68 -30.39 3.80
C PRO A 28 5.26 -31.40 4.87
N ALA A 29 4.13 -31.19 5.57
CA ALA A 29 3.66 -32.06 6.65
C ALA A 29 2.93 -33.30 6.11
N THR A 30 1.93 -33.10 5.25
CA THR A 30 1.08 -34.20 4.75
C THR A 30 1.54 -34.78 3.41
N LYS A 31 2.51 -34.15 2.75
CA LYS A 31 2.98 -34.48 1.39
C LYS A 31 1.90 -34.39 0.31
N ARG A 32 0.77 -33.74 0.62
CA ARG A 32 -0.33 -33.53 -0.32
C ARG A 32 -0.05 -32.34 -1.21
N GLU A 33 -0.44 -32.45 -2.48
CA GLU A 33 -0.50 -31.31 -3.39
C GLU A 33 -1.71 -30.44 -3.04
N ILE A 34 -1.48 -29.14 -2.89
CA ILE A 34 -2.50 -28.14 -2.59
C ILE A 34 -2.49 -27.13 -3.73
N CYS A 35 -3.67 -26.93 -4.33
CA CYS A 35 -3.91 -25.87 -5.29
C CYS A 35 -5.03 -24.96 -4.79
N ARG A 36 -4.77 -23.65 -4.76
CA ARG A 36 -5.74 -22.63 -4.35
C ARG A 36 -5.43 -21.30 -5.00
N ASP A 37 -6.44 -20.44 -5.09
CA ASP A 37 -6.21 -19.06 -5.51
C ASP A 37 -5.63 -18.26 -4.33
N GLY A 38 -4.53 -17.57 -4.58
CA GLY A 38 -3.98 -16.55 -3.70
C GLY A 38 -4.37 -15.16 -4.17
N GLU A 39 -4.09 -14.16 -3.32
CA GLU A 39 -4.33 -12.76 -3.63
C GLU A 39 -3.03 -11.95 -3.51
N TYR A 40 -2.82 -11.02 -4.43
CA TYR A 40 -1.81 -9.96 -4.30
C TYR A 40 -2.45 -8.59 -4.53
N LYS A 41 -1.81 -7.54 -4.00
CA LYS A 41 -2.32 -6.17 -4.08
C LYS A 41 -1.36 -5.24 -4.82
N THR A 42 -1.88 -4.39 -5.69
CA THR A 42 -1.14 -3.34 -6.40
C THR A 42 -1.81 -2.00 -6.24
N GLY A 43 -1.05 -0.91 -6.17
CA GLY A 43 -1.56 0.44 -6.00
C GLY A 43 -0.86 1.14 -4.84
N LEU A 44 -1.56 2.06 -4.19
CA LEU A 44 -1.01 2.91 -3.14
C LEU A 44 -1.56 2.53 -1.76
N VAL A 45 -0.66 2.37 -0.80
CA VAL A 45 -1.00 2.42 0.63
C VAL A 45 -0.29 3.60 1.26
N LEU A 46 -1.01 4.35 2.10
CA LEU A 46 -0.50 5.49 2.85
C LEU A 46 -0.87 5.39 4.31
N LYS A 47 0.02 5.88 5.16
CA LYS A 47 -0.19 6.11 6.59
C LYS A 47 0.17 7.55 6.88
N LEU A 48 -0.75 8.26 7.51
CA LEU A 48 -0.58 9.66 7.87
C LEU A 48 -0.76 9.85 9.35
N ARG A 49 0.10 10.65 9.96
CA ARG A 49 0.07 10.93 11.40
C ARG A 49 0.34 12.41 11.64
N SER A 50 -0.51 13.06 12.43
CA SER A 50 -0.23 14.42 12.91
C SER A 50 0.89 14.39 13.94
N LEU A 51 1.92 15.23 13.76
CA LEU A 51 2.98 15.43 14.75
C LEU A 51 2.64 16.60 15.68
N PRO A 52 3.38 16.86 16.77
CA PRO A 52 3.15 18.06 17.58
C PRO A 52 3.24 19.34 16.74
N ILE A 53 2.38 20.32 17.03
CA ILE A 53 2.35 21.60 16.30
C ILE A 53 3.64 22.38 16.54
N GLU A 54 4.27 22.84 15.46
CA GLU A 54 5.40 23.77 15.49
C GLU A 54 5.01 25.09 14.81
N GLY A 55 4.64 26.10 15.59
CA GLY A 55 4.23 27.41 15.07
C GLY A 55 2.79 27.41 14.55
N THR A 56 2.58 27.90 13.33
CA THR A 56 1.24 28.08 12.73
C THR A 56 0.84 26.95 11.77
N GLU A 57 1.74 26.00 11.50
CA GLU A 57 1.52 24.89 10.58
C GLU A 57 1.53 23.56 11.35
N GLN A 58 0.66 22.65 10.91
CA GLN A 58 0.59 21.30 11.42
C GLN A 58 1.51 20.39 10.59
N PRO A 59 2.60 19.86 11.16
CA PRO A 59 3.41 18.84 10.51
C PRO A 59 2.66 17.50 10.48
N ILE A 60 2.58 16.90 9.29
CA ILE A 60 2.02 15.56 9.07
C ILE A 60 3.13 14.65 8.56
N GLU A 61 3.39 13.58 9.30
CA GLU A 61 4.22 12.48 8.81
C GLU A 61 3.41 11.68 7.78
N VAL A 62 4.02 11.42 6.63
CA VAL A 62 3.45 10.61 5.56
C VAL A 62 4.39 9.45 5.28
N LEU A 63 3.90 8.23 5.50
CA LEU A 63 4.58 7.00 5.13
C LEU A 63 3.74 6.29 4.07
N GLY A 64 4.37 5.62 3.12
CA GLY A 64 3.61 4.93 2.09
C GLY A 64 4.42 3.97 1.26
N MET A 65 3.70 3.27 0.40
CA MET A 65 4.28 2.36 -0.56
C MET A 65 3.40 2.30 -1.80
N VAL A 66 4.04 2.39 -2.96
CA VAL A 66 3.41 2.06 -4.24
C VAL A 66 3.86 0.67 -4.63
N SER A 67 2.91 -0.25 -4.80
CA SER A 67 3.15 -1.62 -5.27
C SER A 67 2.68 -1.76 -6.71
N ALA A 68 3.54 -2.23 -7.60
CA ALA A 68 3.21 -2.51 -8.99
C ALA A 68 3.54 -3.96 -9.35
N LEU A 69 2.77 -4.54 -10.26
CA LEU A 69 3.08 -5.86 -10.81
C LEU A 69 4.26 -5.73 -11.77
N SER A 70 5.33 -6.47 -11.49
CA SER A 70 6.51 -6.54 -12.37
C SER A 70 6.40 -7.72 -13.33
N ALA A 71 6.02 -8.89 -12.83
CA ALA A 71 5.80 -10.09 -13.64
C ALA A 71 4.94 -11.13 -12.90
N ILE A 72 4.30 -12.00 -13.66
CA ILE A 72 3.76 -13.28 -13.18
C ILE A 72 4.40 -14.36 -14.05
N ASN A 73 5.07 -15.32 -13.43
CA ASN A 73 5.71 -16.43 -14.15
C ASN A 73 5.14 -17.75 -13.68
N ASP A 74 5.04 -18.72 -14.58
CA ASP A 74 4.73 -20.08 -14.22
C ASP A 74 5.96 -20.72 -13.53
N GLY A 75 5.75 -21.23 -12.33
CA GLY A 75 6.71 -22.00 -11.54
C GLY A 75 6.45 -23.50 -11.65
N ALA A 76 6.58 -24.21 -10.54
CA ALA A 76 6.40 -25.66 -10.49
C ALA A 76 4.99 -26.09 -10.94
N LYS A 77 4.93 -27.09 -11.82
CA LYS A 77 3.70 -27.74 -12.24
C LYS A 77 3.44 -28.99 -11.40
N LEU A 78 2.28 -29.03 -10.76
CA LEU A 78 1.77 -30.15 -9.98
C LEU A 78 0.57 -30.78 -10.70
N LYS A 79 0.05 -31.89 -10.19
CA LYS A 79 -1.13 -32.56 -10.80
C LYS A 79 -2.38 -31.70 -10.65
N CYS A 80 -2.48 -30.95 -9.56
CA CYS A 80 -3.64 -30.09 -9.32
C CYS A 80 -3.58 -28.74 -10.05
N GLY A 81 -2.43 -28.32 -10.59
CA GLY A 81 -2.27 -27.00 -11.22
C GLY A 81 -0.81 -26.53 -11.35
N THR A 82 -0.60 -25.33 -11.90
CA THR A 82 0.72 -24.70 -12.07
C THR A 82 0.87 -23.52 -11.12
N ASN A 83 1.91 -23.52 -10.29
CA ASN A 83 2.16 -22.40 -9.40
C ASN A 83 2.46 -21.14 -10.19
N GLN A 84 1.82 -20.03 -9.88
CA GLN A 84 2.15 -18.72 -10.40
C GLN A 84 3.00 -17.96 -9.38
N GLU A 85 4.18 -17.52 -9.82
CA GLU A 85 5.09 -16.71 -9.04
C GLU A 85 4.88 -15.23 -9.35
N VAL A 86 4.24 -14.52 -8.42
CA VAL A 86 3.97 -13.08 -8.53
C VAL A 86 5.20 -12.28 -8.08
N LYS A 87 5.72 -11.44 -8.97
CA LYS A 87 6.79 -10.48 -8.67
C LYS A 87 6.22 -9.08 -8.62
N LEU A 88 6.31 -8.45 -7.45
CA LEU A 88 5.91 -7.05 -7.23
C LEU A 88 7.15 -6.17 -7.11
N THR A 89 7.09 -4.97 -7.70
CA THR A 89 7.98 -3.86 -7.38
C THR A 89 7.31 -2.97 -6.35
N ASN A 90 8.05 -2.61 -5.30
CA ASN A 90 7.57 -1.76 -4.23
C ASN A 90 8.45 -0.52 -4.12
N THR A 91 7.84 0.66 -4.20
CA THR A 91 8.51 1.93 -4.00
C THR A 91 7.99 2.52 -2.69
N ALA A 92 8.82 2.49 -1.65
CA ALA A 92 8.50 3.12 -0.37
C ALA A 92 8.65 4.65 -0.46
N LEU A 93 7.80 5.36 0.27
CA LEU A 93 7.91 6.81 0.46
C LEU A 93 7.80 7.16 1.94
N SER A 94 8.54 8.20 2.32
CA SER A 94 8.49 8.80 3.64
C SER A 94 8.74 10.30 3.48
N ASP A 95 7.84 11.12 3.99
CA ASP A 95 7.92 12.57 3.92
C ASP A 95 7.24 13.23 5.13
N THR A 96 7.51 14.52 5.34
CA THR A 96 6.81 15.35 6.31
C THR A 96 6.20 16.55 5.60
N VAL A 97 4.87 16.61 5.58
CA VAL A 97 4.12 17.68 4.93
C VAL A 97 3.60 18.64 5.99
N ARG A 98 3.97 19.93 5.88
CA ARG A 98 3.38 21.00 6.68
C ARG A 98 2.07 21.48 6.05
N LEU A 99 1.00 21.50 6.84
CA LEU A 99 -0.34 21.93 6.44
C LEU A 99 -0.80 23.12 7.28
N GLN A 100 -1.32 24.14 6.60
CA GLN A 100 -2.02 25.23 7.28
C GLN A 100 -3.47 24.80 7.57
N PRO A 101 -4.06 25.24 8.70
CA PRO A 101 -5.47 24.98 9.00
C PRO A 101 -6.38 25.39 7.84
N ASN A 102 -7.36 24.54 7.53
CA ASN A 102 -8.35 24.72 6.45
C ASN A 102 -7.81 24.83 5.02
N LYS A 103 -6.50 24.67 4.79
CA LYS A 103 -5.93 24.60 3.43
C LYS A 103 -5.80 23.16 2.96
N THR A 104 -6.06 22.97 1.67
CA THR A 104 -5.79 21.70 0.99
C THR A 104 -4.42 21.79 0.33
N LYS A 105 -3.58 20.78 0.52
CA LYS A 105 -2.27 20.70 -0.13
C LYS A 105 -2.20 19.44 -1.00
N PRO A 106 -1.83 19.56 -2.29
CA PRO A 106 -1.55 18.39 -3.11
C PRO A 106 -0.18 17.80 -2.77
N MET A 107 -0.12 16.47 -2.76
CA MET A 107 1.11 15.70 -2.70
C MET A 107 1.15 14.77 -3.91
N VAL A 108 2.22 14.84 -4.70
CA VAL A 108 2.43 13.96 -5.86
C VAL A 108 3.35 12.82 -5.43
N ILE A 109 2.93 11.58 -5.71
CA ILE A 109 3.63 10.36 -5.33
C ILE A 109 3.92 9.56 -6.59
N ASP A 110 5.21 9.24 -6.79
CA ASP A 110 5.71 8.44 -7.92
C ASP A 110 5.29 8.98 -9.31
N GLY A 111 5.04 10.30 -9.40
CA GLY A 111 4.59 10.98 -10.62
C GLY A 111 3.21 10.57 -11.15
N LYS A 112 2.53 9.61 -10.50
CA LYS A 112 1.26 9.03 -10.96
C LYS A 112 0.10 9.30 -10.02
N TRP A 113 0.36 9.38 -8.72
CA TRP A 113 -0.66 9.58 -7.71
C TRP A 113 -0.66 11.02 -7.24
N THR A 114 -1.83 11.65 -7.21
CA THR A 114 -2.01 12.95 -6.56
C THR A 114 -2.96 12.77 -5.39
N VAL A 115 -2.46 13.01 -4.18
CA VAL A 115 -3.24 12.93 -2.95
C VAL A 115 -3.51 14.33 -2.44
N LEU A 116 -4.79 14.64 -2.21
CA LEU A 116 -5.21 15.89 -1.61
C LEU A 116 -5.31 15.70 -0.10
N LEU A 117 -4.44 16.39 0.63
CA LEU A 117 -4.38 16.39 2.09
C LEU A 117 -5.09 17.61 2.64
N LYS A 118 -5.99 17.40 3.60
CA LYS A 118 -6.69 18.46 4.31
C LYS A 118 -6.79 18.12 5.80
N MET A 119 -6.51 19.10 6.64
CA MET A 119 -6.77 18.99 8.08
C MET A 119 -8.25 19.15 8.37
N GLN A 120 -8.79 18.29 9.24
CA GLN A 120 -10.11 18.48 9.83
C GLN A 120 -9.95 18.87 11.30
N HIS A 121 -10.53 20.02 11.65
CA HIS A 121 -10.69 20.47 13.03
C HIS A 121 -11.64 19.58 13.82
#